data_AF-A0A2M8GJB4-F1
#
_entry.id   AF-A0A2M8GJB4-F1
#
_cell.length_a   1.000
_cell.length_b   1.000
_cell.length_c   1.000
_cell.angle_alpha   90.00
_cell.angle_beta   90.00
_cell.angle_gamma   90.00
#
_symmetry.space_group_name_H-M   'P 1'
#
loop_
_entity.id
_entity.type
_entity.pdbx_description
1 polymer ?
#
loop_
_entity_poly.entity_id
_entity_poly.type
_entity_poly.pdbx_seq_one_letter_code
_entity_poly.pdbx_strand_id
1 'polypeptide(L)'
;MSNQEILIFITIQIAMVCWAFWESYMEGDTGWTWNPKWWRIKLPKGYTYTAYHIWAFWIFAPIVFIVLPLISAGFSWRLFWLLTGSYLFGSVIEDFTWFVVNPCYPFSKWNPRDTLWYPWFTIGKFSLPLSYIAKLAISLIIFLGPFRYS
;
A
#
# COMPACT_ATOMS: atom_id res chain seq x y z
N MET A 1 -13.83 13.97 -10.67
CA MET A 1 -12.52 13.78 -11.32
C MET A 1 -12.69 14.05 -12.80
N SER A 2 -11.71 14.65 -13.46
CA SER A 2 -11.65 14.72 -14.92
C SER A 2 -11.23 13.35 -15.50
N ASN A 3 -11.37 13.16 -16.82
CA ASN A 3 -10.94 11.92 -17.49
C ASN A 3 -9.45 11.65 -17.25
N GLN A 4 -8.60 12.69 -17.29
CA GLN A 4 -7.16 12.56 -17.03
C GLN A 4 -6.88 12.12 -15.60
N GLU A 5 -7.61 12.64 -14.62
CA GLU A 5 -7.43 12.27 -13.21
C GLU A 5 -7.84 10.82 -12.95
N ILE A 6 -8.91 10.36 -13.61
CA ILE A 6 -9.32 8.95 -13.58
C ILE A 6 -8.21 8.06 -14.16
N LEU A 7 -7.63 8.46 -15.29
CA LEU A 7 -6.53 7.71 -15.90
C LEU A 7 -5.30 7.64 -15.00
N ILE A 8 -4.93 8.75 -14.32
CA ILE A 8 -3.83 8.77 -13.35
C ILE A 8 -4.13 7.80 -12.19
N PHE A 9 -5.33 7.91 -11.60
CA PHE A 9 -5.75 7.04 -10.51
C PHE A 9 -5.65 5.55 -10.89
N ILE A 10 -6.25 5.17 -12.03
CA ILE A 10 -6.25 3.79 -12.54
C ILE A 10 -4.82 3.32 -12.84
N THR A 11 -3.99 4.17 -13.46
CA THR A 11 -2.59 3.84 -13.77
C THR A 11 -1.79 3.52 -12.51
N ILE A 12 -1.99 4.30 -11.43
CA ILE A 12 -1.37 4.01 -10.13
C ILE A 12 -1.88 2.67 -9.58
N GLN A 13 -3.17 2.37 -9.71
CA GLN A 13 -3.71 1.09 -9.23
C GLN A 13 -3.13 -0.11 -10.00
N ILE A 14 -2.96 0.02 -11.32
CA ILE A 14 -2.32 -1.03 -12.14
C ILE A 14 -0.86 -1.19 -11.72
N ALA A 15 -0.12 -0.09 -11.51
CA ALA A 15 1.26 -0.16 -11.06
C ALA A 15 1.39 -0.86 -9.70
N MET A 16 0.43 -0.64 -8.79
CA MET A 16 0.34 -1.29 -7.48
C MET A 16 0.04 -2.79 -7.60
N VAL A 17 -0.84 -3.20 -8.51
CA VAL A 17 -1.04 -4.62 -8.83
C VAL A 17 0.25 -5.25 -9.35
N CYS A 18 0.95 -4.60 -10.28
CA CYS A 18 2.24 -5.10 -10.78
C CYS A 18 3.30 -5.21 -9.68
N TRP A 19 3.31 -4.27 -8.73
CA TRP A 19 4.19 -4.30 -7.57
C TRP A 19 3.91 -5.53 -6.70
N ALA A 20 2.65 -5.86 -6.43
CA ALA A 20 2.28 -7.05 -5.66
C ALA A 20 2.81 -8.35 -6.29
N PHE A 21 2.76 -8.45 -7.63
CA PHE A 21 3.38 -9.57 -8.33
C PHE A 21 4.89 -9.63 -8.09
N TRP A 22 5.59 -8.50 -8.24
CA TRP A 22 7.04 -8.44 -8.01
C TRP A 22 7.40 -8.82 -6.57
N GLU A 23 6.73 -8.22 -5.59
CA GLU A 23 6.94 -8.53 -4.18
C GLU A 23 6.69 -10.01 -3.88
N SER A 24 5.59 -10.58 -4.40
CA SER A 24 5.25 -11.98 -4.16
C SER A 24 6.33 -12.96 -4.66
N TYR A 25 6.91 -12.68 -5.83
CA TYR A 25 7.95 -13.53 -6.42
C TYR A 25 9.30 -13.39 -5.71
N MET A 26 9.55 -12.23 -5.12
CA MET A 26 10.76 -11.97 -4.33
C MET A 26 10.67 -12.55 -2.92
N GLU A 27 9.48 -12.51 -2.29
CA GLU A 27 9.33 -12.84 -0.87
C GLU A 27 8.98 -14.31 -0.58
N GLY A 28 8.33 -15.01 -1.52
CA GLY A 28 8.01 -16.43 -1.34
C GLY A 28 7.08 -16.71 -0.15
N ASP A 29 7.37 -17.77 0.61
CA ASP A 29 6.52 -18.30 1.71
C ASP A 29 6.70 -17.57 3.05
N THR A 30 7.81 -16.87 3.24
CA THR A 30 8.20 -16.23 4.49
C THR A 30 7.93 -14.73 4.51
N GLY A 31 7.39 -14.17 3.42
CA GLY A 31 7.09 -12.74 3.29
C GLY A 31 8.35 -11.90 3.49
N TRP A 32 8.21 -10.68 4.00
CA TRP A 32 9.34 -9.78 4.27
C TRP A 32 10.37 -10.30 5.29
N THR A 33 10.18 -11.48 5.89
CA THR A 33 11.14 -12.07 6.83
C THR A 33 12.24 -12.89 6.15
N TRP A 34 12.08 -13.21 4.85
CA TRP A 34 12.95 -14.12 4.10
C TRP A 34 14.43 -13.72 4.13
N ASN A 35 14.73 -12.41 4.14
CA ASN A 35 16.10 -11.93 4.07
C ASN A 35 16.66 -11.63 5.49
N PRO A 36 17.60 -12.43 6.01
CA PRO A 36 18.18 -12.19 7.32
C PRO A 36 19.03 -10.92 7.38
N LYS A 37 19.57 -10.44 6.25
CA LYS A 37 20.47 -9.28 6.16
C LYS A 37 19.76 -7.93 6.28
N TRP A 38 18.44 -7.90 6.17
CA TRP A 38 17.68 -6.66 6.35
C TRP A 38 17.71 -6.23 7.82
N TRP A 39 18.04 -4.96 8.05
CA TRP A 39 17.83 -4.35 9.35
C TRP A 39 16.33 -4.29 9.65
N ARG A 40 15.99 -4.34 10.94
CA ARG A 40 14.61 -4.47 11.43
C ARG A 40 14.36 -3.48 12.55
N ILE A 41 13.30 -2.70 12.42
CA ILE A 41 12.79 -1.81 13.46
C ILE A 41 11.60 -2.51 14.11
N LYS A 42 11.78 -2.92 15.37
CA LYS A 42 10.71 -3.51 16.17
C LYS A 42 9.86 -2.40 16.75
N LEU A 43 8.59 -2.37 16.41
CA LEU A 43 7.59 -1.47 16.94
C LEU A 43 6.79 -2.14 18.07
N PRO A 44 6.09 -1.37 18.92
CA PRO A 44 5.18 -1.93 19.92
C PRO A 44 4.17 -2.89 19.31
N LYS A 45 3.71 -3.87 20.10
CA LYS A 45 2.74 -4.90 19.69
C LYS A 45 3.26 -5.91 18.64
N GLY A 46 4.58 -6.08 18.54
CA GLY A 46 5.19 -7.14 17.72
C GLY A 46 5.36 -6.79 16.24
N TYR A 47 5.00 -5.58 15.83
CA TYR A 47 5.17 -5.15 14.45
C TYR A 47 6.66 -4.93 14.12
N THR A 48 7.09 -5.32 12.93
CA THR A 48 8.48 -5.17 12.51
C THR A 48 8.55 -4.52 11.13
N TYR A 49 9.09 -3.32 11.05
CA TYR A 49 9.48 -2.73 9.77
C TYR A 49 10.83 -3.29 9.35
N THR A 50 10.93 -3.76 8.11
CA THR A 50 12.20 -4.18 7.53
C THR A 50 12.80 -3.05 6.69
N ALA A 51 14.10 -3.16 6.42
CA ALA A 51 14.80 -2.29 5.48
C ALA A 51 14.05 -2.14 4.15
N TYR A 52 13.57 -3.27 3.62
CA TYR A 52 12.78 -3.31 2.38
C TYR A 52 11.57 -2.38 2.44
N HIS A 53 10.73 -2.49 3.47
CA HIS A 53 9.53 -1.66 3.57
C HIS A 53 9.84 -0.15 3.57
N ILE A 54 10.93 0.26 4.21
CA ILE A 54 11.32 1.67 4.26
C ILE A 54 11.81 2.15 2.91
N TRP A 55 12.73 1.41 2.29
CA TRP A 55 13.24 1.81 0.97
C TRP A 55 12.16 1.76 -0.11
N ALA A 56 11.31 0.74 -0.07
CA ALA A 56 10.29 0.49 -1.08
C ALA A 56 9.09 1.44 -0.90
N PHE A 57 8.41 1.41 0.26
CA PHE A 57 7.13 2.12 0.46
C PHE A 57 7.27 3.53 1.06
N TRP A 58 8.34 3.84 1.77
CA TRP A 58 8.50 5.17 2.40
C TRP A 58 9.42 6.11 1.64
N ILE A 59 10.26 5.58 0.75
CA ILE A 59 11.24 6.37 -0.02
C ILE A 59 10.94 6.26 -1.51
N PHE A 60 11.10 5.07 -2.11
CA PHE A 60 10.96 4.89 -3.55
C PHE A 60 9.54 5.19 -4.05
N ALA A 61 8.50 4.59 -3.43
CA ALA A 61 7.14 4.77 -3.90
C ALA A 61 6.66 6.24 -3.82
N PRO A 62 6.88 6.99 -2.72
CA PRO A 62 6.55 8.42 -2.69
C PRO A 62 7.32 9.24 -3.72
N ILE A 63 8.60 8.92 -3.96
CA ILE A 63 9.38 9.60 -5.00
C ILE A 63 8.76 9.36 -6.38
N VAL A 64 8.44 8.11 -6.73
CA VAL A 64 7.98 7.74 -8.07
C VAL A 64 6.52 8.10 -8.32
N PHE A 65 5.64 7.87 -7.35
CA PHE A 65 4.20 8.08 -7.54
C PHE A 65 3.73 9.49 -7.19
N ILE A 66 4.48 10.24 -6.39
CA ILE A 66 4.05 11.56 -5.92
C ILE A 66 5.03 12.63 -6.40
N VAL A 67 6.29 12.57 -5.97
CA VAL A 67 7.25 13.66 -6.20
C VAL A 67 7.60 13.82 -7.68
N LEU A 68 7.91 12.73 -8.37
CA LEU A 68 8.32 12.76 -9.78
C LEU A 68 7.20 13.34 -10.68
N PRO A 69 5.93 12.88 -10.61
CA PRO A 69 4.86 13.50 -11.38
C PRO A 69 4.64 14.99 -11.05
N LEU A 70 4.82 15.41 -9.80
CA LEU A 70 4.68 16.82 -9.41
C LEU A 70 5.81 17.69 -9.98
N ILE A 71 7.03 17.16 -10.04
CA ILE A 71 8.16 17.86 -10.68
C ILE A 71 7.95 17.93 -12.19
N SER A 72 7.50 16.83 -12.82
CA SER A 72 7.36 16.74 -14.27
C SER A 72 6.17 17.52 -14.83
N ALA A 73 5.02 17.48 -14.15
CA ALA A 73 3.78 18.13 -14.61
C ALA A 73 3.57 19.53 -13.99
N GLY A 74 4.42 19.92 -13.04
CA GLY A 74 4.23 21.11 -12.22
C GLY A 74 3.40 20.85 -10.97
N PHE A 75 3.75 21.51 -9.87
CA PHE A 75 3.07 21.35 -8.61
C PHE A 75 1.67 22.00 -8.64
N SER A 76 0.65 21.21 -8.28
CA SER A 76 -0.64 21.74 -7.87
C SER A 76 -1.17 20.93 -6.69
N TRP A 77 -1.90 21.59 -5.80
CA TRP A 77 -2.54 20.89 -4.67
C TRP A 77 -3.50 19.81 -5.15
N ARG A 78 -4.23 20.07 -6.23
CA ARG A 78 -5.12 19.10 -6.85
C ARG A 78 -4.39 17.83 -7.29
N LEU A 79 -3.26 17.96 -7.98
CA LEU A 79 -2.44 16.81 -8.38
C LEU A 79 -1.80 16.12 -7.16
N PHE A 80 -1.27 16.88 -6.20
CA PHE A 80 -0.67 16.32 -4.99
C PHE A 80 -1.67 15.43 -4.22
N TRP A 81 -2.90 15.90 -4.03
CA TRP A 81 -3.94 15.14 -3.35
C TRP A 81 -4.42 13.93 -4.15
N LEU A 82 -4.51 14.06 -5.48
CA LEU A 82 -4.81 12.92 -6.35
C LEU A 82 -3.77 11.81 -6.19
N LEU A 83 -2.49 12.14 -6.31
CA LEU A 83 -1.39 11.17 -6.23
C LEU A 83 -1.30 10.55 -4.84
N THR A 84 -1.41 11.37 -3.79
CA THR A 84 -1.35 10.89 -2.40
C THR A 84 -2.52 9.96 -2.06
N GLY A 85 -3.75 10.34 -2.42
CA GLY A 85 -4.92 9.49 -2.24
C GLY A 85 -4.81 8.19 -3.05
N SER A 86 -4.39 8.29 -4.31
CA SER A 86 -4.19 7.13 -5.19
C SER A 86 -3.14 6.17 -4.67
N TYR A 87 -2.04 6.69 -4.11
CA TYR A 87 -0.97 5.92 -3.50
C TYR A 87 -1.45 5.18 -2.24
N LEU A 88 -2.16 5.87 -1.34
CA LEU A 88 -2.68 5.25 -0.11
C LEU A 88 -3.67 4.14 -0.42
N PHE A 89 -4.63 4.39 -1.32
CA PHE A 89 -5.59 3.40 -1.78
C PHE A 89 -4.88 2.23 -2.48
N GLY A 90 -3.95 2.55 -3.37
CA GLY A 90 -3.17 1.57 -4.13
C GLY A 90 -2.30 0.68 -3.26
N SER A 91 -1.71 1.20 -2.18
CA SER A 91 -0.95 0.40 -1.22
C SER A 91 -1.79 -0.57 -0.38
N VAL A 92 -3.13 -0.48 -0.45
CA VAL A 92 -4.04 -1.48 0.11
C VAL A 92 -4.38 -2.52 -0.95
N ILE A 93 -4.58 -2.09 -2.20
CA ILE A 93 -4.77 -3.01 -3.33
C ILE A 93 -3.53 -3.89 -3.51
N GLU A 94 -2.33 -3.31 -3.45
CA GLU A 94 -1.06 -3.99 -3.60
C GLU A 94 -0.91 -5.11 -2.56
N ASP A 95 -0.91 -4.76 -1.28
CA ASP A 95 -0.79 -5.71 -0.17
C ASP A 95 -1.90 -6.79 -0.17
N PHE A 96 -3.15 -6.43 -0.52
CA PHE A 96 -4.22 -7.44 -0.68
C PHE A 96 -3.96 -8.37 -1.87
N THR A 97 -3.54 -7.80 -3.00
CA THR A 97 -3.23 -8.54 -4.22
C THR A 97 -2.06 -9.50 -4.00
N TRP A 98 -1.10 -9.15 -3.14
CA TRP A 98 -0.01 -10.04 -2.76
C TRP A 98 -0.55 -11.39 -2.26
N PHE A 99 -1.56 -11.41 -1.39
CA PHE A 99 -2.19 -12.65 -0.92
C PHE A 99 -2.93 -13.41 -2.01
N VAL A 100 -3.37 -12.72 -3.06
CA VAL A 100 -4.06 -13.33 -4.21
C VAL A 100 -3.07 -13.97 -5.18
N VAL A 101 -1.93 -13.32 -5.42
CA VAL A 101 -0.99 -13.70 -6.49
C VAL A 101 0.24 -14.47 -6.00
N ASN A 102 0.52 -14.46 -4.68
CA ASN A 102 1.66 -15.18 -4.13
C ASN A 102 1.44 -16.71 -4.18
N PRO A 103 2.25 -17.45 -4.96
CA PRO A 103 2.10 -18.91 -5.08
C PRO A 103 2.47 -19.67 -3.80
N CYS A 104 3.28 -19.05 -2.94
CA CYS A 104 3.80 -19.64 -1.71
C CYS A 104 2.98 -19.25 -0.46
N TYR A 105 2.19 -18.19 -0.55
CA TYR A 105 1.35 -17.69 0.54
C TYR A 105 -0.09 -17.43 0.06
N PRO A 106 -0.93 -18.47 0.01
CA PRO A 106 -2.25 -18.38 -0.62
C PRO A 106 -3.22 -17.50 0.18
N PHE A 107 -4.23 -16.98 -0.51
CA PHE A 107 -5.28 -16.13 0.04
C PHE A 107 -6.03 -16.74 1.25
N SER A 108 -6.09 -18.08 1.36
CA SER A 108 -6.67 -18.74 2.53
C SER A 108 -5.99 -18.39 3.86
N LYS A 109 -4.72 -17.96 3.82
CA LYS A 109 -3.96 -17.49 4.98
C LYS A 109 -4.22 -16.02 5.33
N TRP A 110 -5.02 -15.29 4.53
CA TRP A 110 -5.40 -13.90 4.84
C TRP A 110 -6.44 -13.86 5.95
N ASN A 111 -5.97 -14.07 7.19
CA ASN A 111 -6.80 -14.07 8.38
C ASN A 111 -5.94 -13.82 9.64
N PRO A 112 -6.55 -13.44 10.78
CA PRO A 112 -5.82 -13.13 12.01
C PRO A 112 -5.04 -14.29 12.64
N ARG A 113 -5.26 -15.54 12.21
CA ARG A 113 -4.57 -16.71 12.76
C ARG A 113 -3.24 -16.97 12.05
N ASP A 114 -3.23 -16.89 10.72
CA ASP A 114 -2.06 -17.21 9.91
C ASP A 114 -1.17 -15.98 9.65
N THR A 115 -1.78 -14.79 9.61
CA THR A 115 -1.13 -13.52 9.25
C THR A 115 -0.96 -12.66 10.51
N LEU A 116 0.01 -13.01 11.36
CA LEU A 116 0.19 -12.43 12.70
C LEU A 116 0.84 -11.04 12.74
N TRP A 117 1.33 -10.56 11.60
CA TRP A 117 2.05 -9.29 11.48
C TRP A 117 1.14 -8.08 11.33
N TYR A 118 -0.16 -8.26 11.01
CA TYR A 118 -1.10 -7.16 11.05
C TYR A 118 -1.75 -7.03 12.43
N PRO A 119 -1.89 -5.79 12.94
CA PRO A 119 -2.96 -5.53 13.88
C PRO A 119 -4.30 -5.67 13.15
N TRP A 120 -5.11 -6.64 13.55
CA TRP A 120 -6.42 -6.90 12.96
C TRP A 120 -7.53 -6.16 13.71
N PHE A 121 -8.43 -5.54 12.96
CA PHE A 121 -9.70 -5.07 13.47
C PHE A 121 -10.77 -6.10 13.11
N THR A 122 -11.46 -6.64 14.12
CA THR A 122 -12.44 -7.71 13.94
C THR A 122 -13.81 -7.29 14.43
N ILE A 123 -14.83 -7.40 13.57
CA ILE A 123 -16.24 -7.27 13.92
C ILE A 123 -16.95 -8.57 13.52
N GLY A 124 -17.37 -9.35 14.51
CA GLY A 124 -18.03 -10.64 14.28
C GLY A 124 -17.11 -11.59 13.51
N LYS A 125 -17.51 -11.96 12.28
CA LYS A 125 -16.74 -12.86 11.39
C LYS A 125 -15.83 -12.11 10.42
N PHE A 126 -15.90 -10.78 10.37
CA PHE A 126 -15.10 -9.97 9.45
C PHE A 126 -13.87 -9.43 10.17
N SER A 127 -12.70 -9.68 9.58
CA SER A 127 -11.43 -9.16 10.05
C SER A 127 -10.73 -8.41 8.92
N LEU A 128 -10.23 -7.21 9.20
CA LEU A 128 -9.44 -6.42 8.27
C LEU A 128 -8.19 -5.90 8.96
N PRO A 129 -7.04 -5.81 8.26
CA PRO A 129 -5.87 -5.14 8.81
C PRO A 129 -6.21 -3.68 9.16
N LEU A 130 -5.82 -3.24 10.37
CA LEU A 130 -6.07 -1.88 10.83
C LEU A 130 -5.38 -0.85 9.91
N SER A 131 -4.23 -1.21 9.34
CA SER A 131 -3.54 -0.40 8.33
C SER A 131 -4.40 -0.16 7.10
N TYR A 132 -5.21 -1.13 6.67
CA TYR A 132 -6.10 -0.98 5.51
C TYR A 132 -7.20 0.03 5.82
N ILE A 133 -7.83 -0.13 6.98
CA ILE A 133 -8.89 0.79 7.44
C ILE A 133 -8.35 2.21 7.51
N ALA A 134 -7.17 2.41 8.13
CA ALA A 134 -6.55 3.72 8.24
C ALA A 134 -6.22 4.32 6.85
N LYS A 135 -5.56 3.56 5.98
CA LYS A 135 -5.19 4.03 4.63
C LYS A 135 -6.41 4.35 3.77
N LEU A 136 -7.44 3.49 3.77
CA LEU A 136 -8.68 3.72 3.03
C LEU A 136 -9.46 4.91 3.58
N ALA A 137 -9.55 5.06 4.91
CA ALA A 137 -10.21 6.20 5.54
C ALA A 137 -9.50 7.52 5.19
N ILE A 138 -8.16 7.56 5.29
CA ILE A 138 -7.38 8.75 4.93
C ILE A 138 -7.52 9.05 3.44
N SER A 139 -7.43 8.04 2.56
CA SER A 139 -7.64 8.21 1.12
C SER A 139 -9.03 8.77 0.81
N LEU A 140 -10.07 8.28 1.48
CA LEU A 140 -11.44 8.77 1.31
C LEU A 140 -11.57 10.22 1.76
N ILE A 141 -11.00 10.57 2.93
CA ILE A 141 -10.97 11.94 3.43
C ILE A 141 -10.28 12.87 2.42
N ILE A 142 -9.15 12.44 1.85
CA ILE A 142 -8.44 13.22 0.83
C ILE A 142 -9.34 13.48 -0.38
N PHE A 143 -10.00 12.44 -0.91
CA PHE A 143 -10.84 12.57 -2.10
C PHE A 143 -12.14 13.37 -1.88
N LEU A 144 -12.73 13.29 -0.68
CA LEU A 144 -13.94 14.03 -0.33
C LEU A 144 -13.65 15.47 0.14
N GLY A 145 -12.45 15.71 0.66
CA GLY A 145 -12.02 16.99 1.19
C GLY A 145 -11.03 17.69 0.26
N PRO A 146 -9.73 17.72 0.60
CA PRO A 146 -8.75 18.60 -0.04
C PRO A 146 -8.67 18.42 -1.56
N PHE A 147 -8.79 17.20 -2.10
CA PHE A 147 -8.80 16.99 -3.56
C PHE A 147 -10.04 17.61 -4.24
N ARG A 148 -11.20 17.55 -3.59
CA ARG A 148 -12.46 18.07 -4.15
C ARG A 148 -12.47 19.59 -4.23
N TYR A 149 -11.78 20.26 -3.29
CA TYR A 149 -11.77 21.71 -3.14
C TYR A 149 -10.47 22.38 -3.64
N SER A 150 -9.52 21.61 -4.20
CA SER A 150 -8.32 22.11 -4.88
C SER A 150 -8.52 22.12 -6.38
#